data_AF-A0A521HI51-F1
#
_entry.id   AF-A0A521HI51-F1
#
_cell.length_a   1.000
_cell.length_b   1.000
_cell.length_c   1.000
_cell.angle_alpha   90.00
_cell.angle_beta   90.00
_cell.angle_gamma   90.00
#
_symmetry.space_group_name_H-M   'P 1'
#
loop_
_entity.id
_entity.type
_entity.pdbx_description
1 polymer ?
#
loop_
_entity_poly.entity_id
_entity_poly.type
_entity_poly.pdbx_seq_one_letter_code
_entity_poly.pdbx_strand_id
1 'polypeptide(L)'
;MAMTGVLRPGHISLRVLDLEEGINFYKNTLGLVETGRDNQGRVYFKAWDERDHNSVLIREADAAGIDFFAFKVADKATLEKLDADLKAFGLTTERIPAGEMLETGERVRFKVPSGHFIELYAEKTD
;
A
#
# COMPACT_ATOMS: atom_id res chain seq x y z
N MET A 1 7.91 -3.10 -24.32
CA MET A 1 8.15 -4.36 -23.57
C MET A 1 6.86 -4.75 -22.89
N ALA A 2 6.42 -6.00 -22.97
CA ALA A 2 5.30 -6.48 -22.15
C ALA A 2 5.77 -6.49 -20.69
N MET A 3 5.21 -5.63 -19.85
CA MET A 3 5.52 -5.68 -18.42
C MET A 3 4.92 -6.95 -17.83
N THR A 4 5.70 -7.72 -17.07
CA THR A 4 5.26 -8.98 -16.45
C THR A 4 5.73 -9.04 -15.01
N GLY A 5 4.96 -9.71 -14.14
CA GLY A 5 5.34 -9.87 -12.73
C GLY A 5 5.04 -8.62 -11.89
N VAL A 6 6.01 -8.24 -11.06
CA VAL A 6 5.95 -7.05 -10.20
C VAL A 6 6.37 -5.83 -11.02
N LEU A 7 5.51 -4.81 -11.06
CA LEU A 7 5.71 -3.63 -11.91
C LEU A 7 6.53 -2.56 -11.21
N ARG A 8 6.09 -2.14 -10.02
CA ARG A 8 6.64 -0.98 -9.30
C ARG A 8 6.24 -0.96 -7.83
N PRO A 9 6.96 -0.23 -6.98
CA PRO A 9 6.41 0.26 -5.72
C PRO A 9 5.08 0.97 -5.95
N GLY A 10 4.08 0.57 -5.18
CA GLY A 10 2.72 1.06 -5.32
C GLY A 10 2.36 2.06 -4.24
N HIS A 11 2.38 1.63 -2.98
CA HIS A 11 2.12 2.54 -1.86
C HIS A 11 2.75 2.06 -0.55
N ILE A 12 2.89 2.97 0.41
CA ILE A 12 3.40 2.69 1.75
C ILE A 12 2.39 3.17 2.81
N SER A 13 2.22 2.39 3.88
CA SER A 13 1.45 2.80 5.06
C SER A 13 2.37 3.07 6.24
N LEU A 14 2.31 4.31 6.73
CA LEU A 14 3.18 4.84 7.78
C LEU A 14 2.38 5.11 9.05
N ARG A 15 3.01 4.82 10.18
CA ARG A 15 2.57 5.21 11.51
C ARG A 15 3.24 6.52 11.89
N VAL A 16 2.43 7.50 12.25
CA VAL A 16 2.85 8.81 12.78
C VAL A 16 2.35 8.96 14.22
N LEU A 17 3.06 9.76 15.03
CA LEU A 17 2.71 9.96 16.44
C LEU A 17 1.59 10.98 16.64
N ASP A 18 1.48 11.95 15.73
CA ASP A 18 0.43 12.95 15.68
C ASP A 18 -0.05 13.05 14.22
N LEU A 19 -1.34 12.79 14.00
CA LEU A 19 -1.89 12.75 12.66
C LEU A 19 -1.95 14.14 12.01
N GLU A 20 -2.30 15.17 12.76
CA GLU A 20 -2.46 16.53 12.23
C GLU A 20 -1.09 17.14 11.86
N GLU A 21 -0.06 16.91 12.68
CA GLU A 21 1.32 17.26 12.35
C GLU A 21 1.81 16.50 11.11
N GLY A 22 1.51 15.20 11.02
CA GLY A 22 1.80 14.38 9.85
C GLY A 22 1.13 14.91 8.58
N ILE A 23 -0.17 15.22 8.63
CA ILE A 23 -0.90 15.82 7.50
C ILE A 23 -0.24 17.12 7.08
N ASN A 24 0.06 18.01 8.03
CA ASN A 24 0.70 19.30 7.73
C ASN A 24 2.05 19.12 7.03
N PHE A 25 2.88 18.17 7.48
CA PHE A 25 4.16 17.88 6.85
C PHE A 25 3.97 17.33 5.42
N TYR A 26 3.22 16.24 5.24
CA TYR A 26 3.08 15.59 3.94
C TYR A 26 2.34 16.46 2.92
N LYS A 27 1.34 17.24 3.36
CA LYS A 27 0.54 18.10 2.49
C LYS A 27 1.18 19.47 2.25
N ASN A 28 1.50 20.21 3.31
CA ASN A 28 1.86 21.62 3.18
C ASN A 28 3.36 21.85 3.05
N THR A 29 4.19 20.96 3.61
CA THR A 29 5.67 21.07 3.48
C THR A 29 6.18 20.29 2.28
N LEU A 30 5.82 19.02 2.13
CA LEU A 30 6.25 18.18 1.02
C LEU A 30 5.44 18.43 -0.27
N GLY A 31 4.20 18.91 -0.14
CA GLY A 31 3.35 19.23 -1.30
C GLY A 31 2.59 18.05 -1.88
N LEU A 32 2.37 16.96 -1.12
CA LEU A 32 1.55 15.85 -1.59
C LEU A 32 0.06 16.24 -1.62
N VAL A 33 -0.67 15.67 -2.58
CA VAL A 33 -2.11 15.88 -2.74
C VAL A 33 -2.85 14.87 -1.87
N GLU A 34 -3.65 15.36 -0.93
CA GLU A 34 -4.55 14.53 -0.13
C GLU A 34 -5.70 14.01 -1.02
N THR A 35 -5.86 12.69 -1.10
CA THR A 35 -6.85 12.05 -1.97
C THR A 35 -8.04 11.46 -1.23
N GLY A 36 -7.89 11.21 0.07
CA GLY A 36 -9.00 10.73 0.88
C GLY A 36 -8.65 10.50 2.33
N ARG A 37 -9.68 10.25 3.13
CA ARG A 37 -9.61 9.78 4.51
C ARG A 37 -10.61 8.66 4.67
N ASP A 38 -10.24 7.62 5.39
CA ASP A 38 -11.16 6.51 5.65
C ASP A 38 -11.64 6.43 7.10
N ASN A 39 -12.61 5.55 7.34
CA ASN A 39 -13.19 5.33 8.65
C ASN A 39 -12.25 4.63 9.64
N GLN A 40 -11.07 4.18 9.19
CA GLN A 40 -10.04 3.57 10.03
C GLN A 40 -9.02 4.61 10.52
N GLY A 41 -9.19 5.89 10.17
CA GLY A 41 -8.29 6.97 10.56
C GLY A 41 -7.03 7.07 9.69
N ARG A 42 -7.04 6.47 8.49
CA ARG A 42 -5.93 6.61 7.52
C ARG A 42 -6.17 7.82 6.62
N VAL A 43 -5.11 8.58 6.35
CA VAL A 43 -5.11 9.70 5.39
C VAL A 43 -4.24 9.33 4.20
N TYR A 44 -4.75 9.61 3.01
CA TYR A 44 -4.21 9.14 1.74
C TYR A 44 -3.62 10.30 0.95
N PHE A 45 -2.45 10.10 0.39
CA PHE A 45 -1.75 11.09 -0.40
C PHE A 45 -1.22 10.51 -1.71
N LYS A 46 -1.11 11.37 -2.73
CA LYS A 46 -0.38 11.08 -3.96
C LYS A 46 0.56 12.19 -4.35
N ALA A 47 1.64 11.82 -5.05
CA ALA A 47 2.52 12.77 -5.70
C ALA A 47 1.86 13.33 -6.96
N TRP A 48 2.36 14.46 -7.46
CA TRP A 48 1.73 15.18 -8.58
C TRP A 48 1.58 14.35 -9.87
N ASP A 49 2.51 13.44 -10.15
CA ASP A 49 2.55 12.60 -11.36
C ASP A 49 2.08 11.17 -11.09
N GLU A 50 1.61 10.90 -9.87
CA GLU A 50 1.08 9.59 -9.54
C GLU A 50 -0.33 9.47 -10.14
N ARG A 51 -0.49 8.46 -11.00
CA ARG A 51 -1.76 8.17 -11.65
C ARG A 51 -2.71 7.46 -10.70
N ASP A 52 -2.19 6.51 -9.93
CA ASP A 52 -2.97 5.75 -8.96
C ASP A 52 -3.53 6.68 -7.85
N HIS A 53 -4.67 6.32 -7.24
CA HIS A 53 -5.33 7.12 -6.21
C HIS A 53 -4.43 7.55 -5.05
N ASN A 54 -3.42 6.76 -4.68
CA ASN A 54 -2.50 7.07 -3.60
C ASN A 54 -1.15 6.35 -3.74
N SER A 55 -0.10 6.98 -3.22
CA SER A 55 1.25 6.39 -3.06
C SER A 55 1.72 6.39 -1.60
N VAL A 56 1.16 7.23 -0.74
CA VAL A 56 1.51 7.30 0.69
C VAL A 56 0.24 7.34 1.51
N LEU A 57 0.23 6.60 2.61
CA LEU A 57 -0.79 6.68 3.63
C LEU A 57 -0.13 6.91 4.98
N ILE A 58 -0.77 7.71 5.82
CA ILE A 58 -0.39 7.85 7.22
C ILE A 58 -1.58 7.52 8.11
N ARG A 59 -1.29 7.01 9.31
CA ARG A 59 -2.25 6.91 10.41
C ARG A 59 -1.57 7.17 11.73
N GLU A 60 -2.35 7.61 12.70
CA GLU A 60 -1.87 7.77 14.06
C GLU A 60 -1.57 6.42 14.72
N ALA A 61 -0.51 6.38 15.54
CA ALA A 61 -0.16 5.26 16.40
C ALA A 61 0.77 5.68 17.53
N ASP A 62 0.81 4.90 18.62
CA ASP A 62 1.71 5.14 19.75
C ASP A 62 3.21 4.98 19.42
N ALA A 63 3.53 4.42 18.25
CA ALA A 63 4.90 4.21 17.80
C ALA A 63 5.06 4.43 16.29
N ALA A 64 6.03 5.28 15.93
CA ALA A 64 6.38 5.54 14.54
C ALA A 64 6.90 4.28 13.82
N GLY A 65 6.70 4.22 12.50
CA GLY A 65 7.25 3.16 11.66
C GLY A 65 6.38 2.82 10.46
N ILE A 66 6.64 1.66 9.87
CA ILE A 66 5.95 1.17 8.67
C ILE A 66 5.01 0.03 9.08
N ASP A 67 3.76 0.08 8.64
CA ASP A 67 2.85 -1.07 8.75
C ASP A 67 3.12 -2.06 7.63
N PHE A 68 3.12 -1.60 6.38
CA PHE A 68 3.42 -2.40 5.21
C PHE A 68 3.90 -1.55 4.03
N PHE A 69 4.54 -2.23 3.09
CA PHE A 69 4.91 -1.68 1.78
C PHE A 69 4.29 -2.52 0.66
N ALA A 70 3.64 -1.88 -0.30
CA ALA A 70 2.89 -2.56 -1.34
C ALA A 70 3.51 -2.39 -2.72
N PHE A 71 3.49 -3.45 -3.53
CA PHE A 71 3.91 -3.44 -4.92
C PHE A 71 2.74 -3.73 -5.85
N LYS A 72 2.68 -2.97 -6.97
CA LYS A 72 1.71 -3.20 -8.03
C LYS A 72 2.20 -4.34 -8.93
N VAL A 73 1.34 -5.31 -9.21
CA VAL A 73 1.59 -6.42 -10.14
C VAL A 73 0.85 -6.21 -11.45
N ALA A 74 1.25 -6.95 -12.49
CA ALA A 74 0.75 -6.75 -13.85
C ALA A 74 -0.77 -6.94 -13.97
N ASP A 75 -1.30 -7.99 -13.35
CA ASP A 75 -2.71 -8.37 -13.44
C ASP A 75 -3.09 -9.33 -12.30
N LYS A 76 -4.38 -9.66 -12.22
CA LYS A 76 -4.90 -10.61 -11.23
C LYS A 76 -4.28 -12.01 -11.37
N ALA A 77 -4.06 -12.48 -12.60
CA ALA A 77 -3.45 -13.80 -12.80
C ALA A 77 -2.03 -13.87 -12.22
N THR A 78 -1.27 -12.78 -12.34
CA THR A 78 0.05 -12.60 -11.73
C THR A 78 -0.05 -12.55 -10.21
N LEU A 79 -1.06 -11.88 -9.66
CA LEU A 79 -1.32 -11.87 -8.22
C LEU A 79 -1.57 -13.28 -7.67
N GLU A 80 -2.44 -14.07 -8.31
CA GLU A 80 -2.72 -15.46 -7.90
C GLU A 80 -1.47 -16.33 -8.00
N LYS A 81 -0.70 -16.18 -9.08
CA LYS A 81 0.55 -16.91 -9.27
C LYS A 81 1.54 -16.61 -8.16
N LEU A 82 1.76 -15.33 -7.85
CA LEU A 82 2.71 -14.93 -6.81
C LEU A 82 2.24 -15.37 -5.41
N ASP A 83 0.94 -15.33 -5.12
CA ASP A 83 0.40 -15.89 -3.88
C ASP A 83 0.69 -17.40 -3.75
N ALA A 84 0.48 -18.16 -4.82
CA ALA A 84 0.80 -19.59 -4.86
C ALA A 84 2.31 -19.85 -4.70
N ASP A 85 3.15 -19.09 -5.39
CA ASP A 85 4.61 -19.21 -5.30
C ASP A 85 5.12 -18.89 -3.89
N LEU A 86 4.56 -17.86 -3.23
CA LEU A 86 4.88 -17.51 -1.84
C LEU A 86 4.50 -18.61 -0.85
N LYS A 87 3.31 -19.20 -1.01
CA LYS A 87 2.87 -20.36 -0.21
C LYS A 87 3.77 -21.57 -0.44
N ALA A 88 4.13 -21.85 -1.68
CA ALA A 88 5.04 -22.95 -2.04
C ALA A 88 6.45 -22.74 -1.48
N PHE A 89 6.91 -21.50 -1.41
CA PHE A 89 8.17 -21.13 -0.75
C PHE A 89 8.12 -21.28 0.78
N GLY A 90 6.92 -21.39 1.37
CA GLY A 90 6.71 -21.61 2.80
C GLY A 90 6.35 -20.37 3.59
N LEU A 91 5.98 -19.26 2.92
CA LEU A 91 5.45 -18.07 3.60
C LEU A 91 3.95 -18.20 3.82
N THR A 92 3.49 -17.76 5.00
CA THR A 92 2.07 -17.54 5.24
C THR A 92 1.64 -16.26 4.55
N THR A 93 0.61 -16.35 3.72
CA THR A 93 -0.02 -15.20 3.08
C THR A 93 -1.43 -14.99 3.61
N GLU A 94 -1.85 -13.73 3.64
CA GLU A 94 -3.17 -13.26 4.04
C GLU A 94 -3.81 -12.53 2.86
N ARG A 95 -5.10 -12.79 2.62
CA ARG A 95 -5.88 -12.13 1.58
C ARG A 95 -6.72 -11.02 2.18
N ILE A 96 -6.48 -9.79 1.74
CA ILE A 96 -7.23 -8.61 2.15
C ILE A 96 -8.24 -8.29 1.04
N PRO A 97 -9.54 -8.17 1.37
CA PRO A 97 -10.58 -7.93 0.38
C PRO A 97 -10.47 -6.53 -0.24
N ALA A 98 -10.95 -6.39 -1.48
CA ALA A 98 -11.11 -5.09 -2.13
C ALA A 98 -12.01 -4.16 -1.30
N GLY A 99 -11.68 -2.87 -1.27
CA GLY A 99 -12.41 -1.86 -0.51
C GLY A 99 -12.07 -1.79 0.98
N GLU A 100 -11.21 -2.68 1.51
CA GLU A 100 -10.66 -2.49 2.85
C GLU A 100 -9.77 -1.23 2.92
N MET A 101 -9.06 -0.93 1.84
CA MET A 101 -8.32 0.32 1.64
C MET A 101 -8.95 1.09 0.47
N LEU A 102 -9.03 2.43 0.58
CA LEU A 102 -9.70 3.26 -0.42
C LEU A 102 -9.13 3.01 -1.81
N GLU A 103 -10.02 2.92 -2.79
CA GLU A 103 -9.71 2.87 -4.22
C GLU A 103 -8.75 1.74 -4.64
N THR A 104 -8.53 0.75 -3.78
CA THR A 104 -7.60 -0.35 -4.01
C THR A 104 -8.34 -1.68 -4.02
N GLY A 105 -7.99 -2.52 -5.00
CA GLY A 105 -8.53 -3.87 -5.15
C GLY A 105 -8.05 -4.81 -4.05
N GLU A 106 -8.26 -6.11 -4.27
CA GLU A 106 -7.78 -7.13 -3.36
C GLU A 106 -6.25 -7.14 -3.26
N ARG A 107 -5.73 -7.56 -2.10
CA ARG A 107 -4.31 -7.57 -1.81
C ARG A 107 -3.88 -8.89 -1.18
N VAL A 108 -2.66 -9.32 -1.49
CA VAL A 108 -2.00 -10.44 -0.85
C VAL A 108 -0.91 -9.90 0.05
N ARG A 109 -1.05 -10.07 1.36
CA ARG A 109 -0.10 -9.63 2.38
C ARG A 109 0.73 -10.81 2.89
N PHE A 110 2.01 -10.61 3.10
CA PHE A 110 2.90 -11.59 3.71
C PHE A 110 4.01 -10.91 4.50
N LYS A 111 4.59 -11.63 5.47
CA LYS A 111 5.69 -11.15 6.29
C LYS A 111 7.02 -11.67 5.76
N VAL A 112 7.95 -10.78 5.45
CA VAL A 112 9.30 -11.16 5.02
C VAL A 112 10.18 -11.50 6.24
N PRO A 113 11.31 -12.23 6.06
CA PRO A 113 12.18 -12.64 7.18
C PRO A 113 12.70 -11.49 8.05
N SER A 114 12.82 -10.27 7.50
CA SER A 114 13.21 -9.07 8.25
C SER A 114 12.10 -8.54 9.16
N GLY A 115 10.91 -9.14 9.15
CA GLY A 115 9.78 -8.79 10.00
C GLY A 115 8.79 -7.80 9.40
N HIS A 116 9.08 -7.24 8.23
CA HIS A 116 8.21 -6.28 7.54
C HIS A 116 7.06 -6.98 6.82
N PHE A 117 5.91 -6.31 6.73
CA PHE A 117 4.82 -6.76 5.87
C PHE A 117 4.98 -6.16 4.47
N ILE A 118 4.83 -7.02 3.47
CA ILE A 118 4.77 -6.67 2.07
C ILE A 118 3.40 -7.04 1.53
N GLU A 119 2.89 -6.22 0.62
CA GLU A 119 1.64 -6.48 -0.08
C GLU A 119 1.82 -6.48 -1.59
N LEU A 120 1.01 -7.28 -2.27
CA LEU A 120 0.86 -7.28 -3.72
C LEU A 120 -0.58 -6.95 -4.08
N TYR A 121 -0.76 -6.09 -5.09
CA TYR A 121 -2.08 -5.73 -5.60
C TYR A 121 -2.01 -5.50 -7.12
N ALA A 122 -3.10 -5.79 -7.82
CA ALA A 122 -3.19 -5.55 -9.27
C ALA A 122 -3.95 -4.26 -9.60
N GLU A 123 -5.04 -4.02 -8.86
CA GLU A 123 -6.02 -3.00 -9.20
C GLU A 123 -6.00 -1.83 -8.20
N LYS A 124 -6.02 -0.62 -8.74
CA LYS A 124 -6.23 0.63 -8.02
C LYS A 124 -6.79 1.65 -9.01
N THR A 125 -7.77 2.44 -8.59
CA THR A 125 -8.36 3.49 -9.43
C THR A 125 -7.43 4.70 -9.53
N ASP A 126 -7.75 5.61 -10.46
CA ASP A 126 -6.98 6.83 -10.76
C ASP A 126 -7.37 8.01 -9.82
#